data_AF-A0A522W8L8-F1
#
_entry.id   AF-A0A522W8L8-F1
#
_cell.length_a   1.000
_cell.length_b   1.000
_cell.length_c   1.000
_cell.angle_alpha   90.00
_cell.angle_beta   90.00
_cell.angle_gamma   90.00
#
_symmetry.space_group_name_H-M   'P 1'
#
loop_
_entity.id
_entity.type
_entity.pdbx_description
1 polymer ?
#
loop_
_entity_poly.entity_id
_entity_poly.type
_entity_poly.pdbx_seq_one_letter_code
_entity_poly.pdbx_strand_id
1 'polypeptide(L)'
;MQMQKEIHLTGRDLTGMVQLRPQDVGKYAIVPGPKDRLEVLLKKIENPVRNFSFMEYTMYTGSYSGIKLTAINGGRFSADTAITSEVMCNAQIQNIIRIGTCGALDENIKVGDLVIADSIIRGDGVTPYYVESNFKTAADKKIADTLEKAAKDSGANVHRGCVWTT
;
A
#
# COMPACT_ATOMS: atom_id res chain seq x y z
N MET A 1 -12.32 5.12 -17.01
CA MET A 1 -12.66 5.95 -15.85
C MET A 1 -12.43 7.40 -16.25
N GLN A 2 -13.46 8.24 -16.22
CA GLN A 2 -13.31 9.67 -16.56
C GLN A 2 -13.06 10.41 -15.24
N MET A 3 -11.89 11.03 -15.10
CA MET A 3 -11.57 11.80 -13.90
C MET A 3 -12.52 13.00 -13.76
N GLN A 4 -12.96 13.29 -12.55
CA GLN A 4 -13.91 14.38 -12.28
C GLN A 4 -13.29 15.79 -12.37
N LYS A 5 -11.96 15.92 -12.44
CA LYS A 5 -11.22 17.19 -12.55
C LYS A 5 -10.11 17.11 -13.59
N GLU A 6 -9.72 18.24 -14.17
CA GLU A 6 -8.62 18.30 -15.15
C GLU A 6 -7.28 17.86 -14.55
N ILE A 7 -6.51 17.10 -15.33
CA ILE A 7 -5.21 16.57 -14.93
C ILE A 7 -4.12 17.59 -15.25
N HIS A 8 -3.61 18.29 -14.24
CA HIS A 8 -2.46 19.17 -14.41
C HIS A 8 -1.11 18.45 -14.26
N LEU A 9 -1.11 17.28 -13.64
CA LEU A 9 0.06 16.42 -13.45
C LEU A 9 -0.35 14.97 -13.62
N THR A 10 0.20 14.29 -14.62
CA THR A 10 -0.10 12.87 -14.83
C THR A 10 0.78 12.00 -13.94
N GLY A 11 0.35 10.77 -13.69
CA GLY A 11 1.19 9.81 -12.99
C GLY A 11 2.47 9.45 -13.75
N ARG A 12 2.47 9.58 -15.09
CA ARG A 12 3.69 9.46 -15.91
C ARG A 12 4.67 10.59 -15.59
N ASP A 13 4.19 11.82 -15.46
CA ASP A 13 5.03 12.96 -15.07
C ASP A 13 5.64 12.73 -13.69
N LEU A 14 4.86 12.24 -12.73
CA LEU A 14 5.35 11.88 -11.39
C LEU A 14 6.49 10.85 -11.44
N THR A 15 6.31 9.74 -12.16
CA THR A 15 7.39 8.73 -12.30
C THR A 15 8.61 9.28 -13.05
N GLY A 16 8.41 10.20 -14.00
CA GLY A 16 9.47 10.89 -14.71
C GLY A 16 10.31 11.80 -13.79
N MET A 17 9.66 12.53 -12.87
CA MET A 17 10.34 13.38 -11.89
C MET A 17 11.28 12.60 -10.96
N VAL A 18 10.93 11.36 -10.63
CA VAL A 18 11.76 10.46 -9.81
C VAL A 18 12.60 9.47 -10.63
N GLN A 19 12.62 9.61 -11.96
CA GLN A 19 13.38 8.78 -12.90
C GLN A 19 13.12 7.26 -12.76
N LEU A 20 11.91 6.89 -12.35
CA LEU A 20 11.53 5.50 -12.08
C LEU A 20 10.99 4.84 -13.34
N ARG A 21 11.52 3.66 -13.69
CA ARG A 21 11.05 2.87 -14.84
C ARG A 21 10.40 1.56 -14.37
N PRO A 22 9.48 0.96 -15.14
CA PRO A 22 8.81 -0.29 -14.74
C PRO A 22 9.78 -1.44 -14.42
N GLN A 23 10.93 -1.51 -15.09
CA GLN A 23 11.97 -2.51 -14.81
C GLN A 23 12.72 -2.29 -13.49
N ASP A 24 12.56 -1.14 -12.84
CA ASP A 24 13.24 -0.83 -11.58
C ASP A 24 12.47 -1.35 -10.36
N VAL A 25 11.21 -1.76 -10.53
CA VAL A 25 10.33 -2.25 -9.47
C VAL A 25 10.02 -3.75 -9.59
N GLY A 26 9.51 -4.34 -8.51
CA GLY A 26 8.96 -5.70 -8.47
C GLY A 26 7.48 -5.75 -8.85
N LYS A 27 6.95 -6.96 -9.04
CA LYS A 27 5.49 -7.15 -9.26
C LYS A 27 4.66 -6.92 -8.00
N TYR A 28 5.30 -7.02 -6.84
CA TYR A 28 4.70 -6.88 -5.53
C TYR A 28 5.34 -5.68 -4.82
N ALA A 29 4.51 -4.88 -4.13
CA ALA A 29 4.96 -3.87 -3.21
C ALA A 29 4.40 -4.10 -1.81
N ILE A 30 5.28 -4.02 -0.80
CA ILE A 30 4.88 -3.92 0.61
C ILE A 30 5.01 -2.46 1.04
N VAL A 31 3.93 -1.91 1.55
CA VAL A 31 3.78 -0.47 1.78
C VAL A 31 3.53 -0.20 3.26
N PRO A 32 4.59 -0.12 4.10
CA PRO A 32 4.46 0.41 5.44
C PRO A 32 4.07 1.89 5.41
N GLY A 33 3.39 2.38 6.45
CA GLY A 33 3.08 3.81 6.56
C GLY A 33 4.32 4.68 6.83
N PRO A 34 4.88 4.63 8.05
CA PRO A 34 6.02 5.44 8.44
C PRO A 34 7.37 4.86 7.96
N LYS A 35 8.37 5.76 7.81
CA LYS A 35 9.74 5.41 7.42
C LYS A 35 10.40 4.40 8.36
N ASP A 36 10.19 4.51 9.66
CA ASP A 36 10.78 3.57 10.63
C ASP A 36 10.34 2.12 10.39
N ARG A 37 9.10 1.93 9.94
CA ARG A 37 8.59 0.59 9.59
C ARG A 37 9.14 0.11 8.25
N LEU A 38 9.43 1.02 7.31
CA LEU A 38 10.19 0.68 6.11
C LEU A 38 11.59 0.19 6.47
N GLU A 39 12.30 0.86 7.38
CA GLU A 39 13.64 0.46 7.81
C GLU A 39 13.65 -0.94 8.44
N VAL A 40 12.62 -1.28 9.23
CA VAL A 40 12.44 -2.65 9.75
C VAL A 40 12.19 -3.66 8.62
N LEU A 41 11.37 -3.31 7.63
CA LEU A 41 11.10 -4.17 6.48
C LEU A 41 12.35 -4.40 5.63
N LEU A 42 13.17 -3.37 5.41
CA LEU A 42 14.39 -3.46 4.59
C LEU A 42 15.41 -4.46 5.16
N LYS A 43 15.45 -4.67 6.48
CA LYS A 43 16.29 -5.70 7.12
C LYS A 43 15.94 -7.13 6.68
N LYS A 44 14.74 -7.33 6.12
CA LYS A 44 14.28 -8.62 5.60
C LYS A 44 14.46 -8.74 4.08
N ILE A 45 14.74 -7.64 3.39
CA ILE A 45 14.91 -7.62 1.94
C ILE A 45 16.39 -7.82 1.62
N GLU A 46 16.67 -8.76 0.73
CA GLU A 46 18.00 -9.04 0.20
C GLU A 46 18.37 -7.99 -0.85
N ASN A 47 19.61 -7.49 -0.79
CA ASN A 47 20.18 -6.54 -1.76
C ASN A 47 19.26 -5.34 -2.10
N PRO A 48 18.70 -4.62 -1.12
CA PRO A 48 17.79 -3.52 -1.39
C PRO A 48 18.53 -2.36 -2.06
N VAL A 49 18.11 -2.00 -3.27
CA VAL A 49 18.58 -0.82 -4.00
C VAL A 49 17.56 0.29 -3.82
N ARG A 50 18.03 1.48 -3.39
CA ARG A 50 17.17 2.66 -3.31
C ARG A 50 16.82 3.14 -4.72
N ASN A 51 15.55 3.08 -5.08
CA ASN A 51 15.07 3.57 -6.37
C ASN A 51 15.07 5.11 -6.39
N PHE A 52 14.45 5.72 -5.37
CA PHE A 52 14.43 7.18 -5.20
C PHE A 52 14.20 7.58 -3.74
N SER A 53 14.44 8.86 -3.45
CA SER A 53 13.94 9.54 -2.25
C SER A 53 13.37 10.89 -2.67
N PHE A 54 12.13 11.18 -2.28
CA PHE A 54 11.44 12.43 -2.58
C PHE A 54 10.56 12.82 -1.39
N MET A 55 10.74 14.04 -0.85
CA MET A 55 10.16 14.45 0.44
C MET A 55 10.49 13.41 1.53
N GLU A 56 9.49 12.99 2.32
CA GLU A 56 9.64 11.88 3.29
C GLU A 56 9.58 10.47 2.68
N TYR A 57 9.31 10.32 1.37
CA TYR A 57 9.11 9.02 0.72
C TYR A 57 10.40 8.46 0.17
N THR A 58 10.68 7.20 0.50
CA THR A 58 11.81 6.47 -0.05
C THR A 58 11.34 5.11 -0.54
N MET A 59 11.65 4.81 -1.81
CA MET A 59 11.36 3.53 -2.43
C MET A 59 12.64 2.72 -2.57
N TYR A 60 12.54 1.44 -2.26
CA TYR A 60 13.58 0.45 -2.45
C TYR A 60 13.04 -0.75 -3.23
N THR A 61 13.92 -1.42 -3.96
CA THR A 61 13.62 -2.70 -4.59
C THR A 61 14.76 -3.66 -4.35
N GLY A 62 14.45 -4.89 -3.96
CA GLY A 62 15.41 -5.97 -3.73
C GLY A 62 14.75 -7.33 -3.97
N SER A 63 15.24 -8.37 -3.33
CA SER A 63 14.63 -9.70 -3.35
C SER A 63 14.16 -10.15 -1.97
N TYR A 64 13.12 -10.98 -1.94
CA TYR A 64 12.71 -11.72 -0.76
C TYR A 64 12.36 -13.14 -1.20
N SER A 65 13.07 -14.15 -0.71
CA SER A 65 12.87 -15.55 -1.13
C SER A 65 12.92 -15.71 -2.66
N GLY A 66 13.86 -15.04 -3.32
CA GLY A 66 14.00 -15.04 -4.79
C GLY A 66 12.96 -14.21 -5.56
N ILE A 67 11.99 -13.59 -4.90
CA ILE A 67 10.97 -12.74 -5.53
C ILE A 67 11.43 -11.29 -5.50
N LYS A 68 11.46 -10.63 -6.67
CA LYS A 68 11.71 -9.19 -6.76
C LYS A 68 10.58 -8.41 -6.09
N LEU A 69 10.90 -7.67 -5.03
CA LEU A 69 9.96 -7.01 -4.14
C LEU A 69 10.30 -5.53 -4.03
N THR A 70 9.28 -4.68 -4.14
CA THR A 70 9.40 -3.24 -3.89
C THR A 70 8.89 -2.90 -2.49
N ALA A 71 9.54 -1.96 -1.82
CA ALA A 71 9.13 -1.43 -0.53
C ALA A 71 9.18 0.09 -0.55
N ILE A 72 8.11 0.74 -0.10
CA ILE A 72 8.01 2.19 -0.02
C ILE A 72 7.23 2.56 1.24
N ASN A 73 7.69 3.57 1.98
CA ASN A 73 6.85 4.15 3.03
C ASN A 73 5.71 4.91 2.37
N GLY A 74 4.48 4.42 2.45
CA GLY A 74 3.33 4.93 1.71
C GLY A 74 2.58 6.08 2.38
N GLY A 75 3.19 6.76 3.35
CA GLY A 75 2.56 7.88 4.05
C GLY A 75 1.54 7.49 5.13
N ARG A 76 1.01 8.52 5.79
CA ARG A 76 0.12 8.43 6.96
C ARG A 76 -1.34 8.71 6.62
N PHE A 77 -1.61 9.59 5.66
CA PHE A 77 -2.94 10.10 5.37
C PHE A 77 -3.32 9.84 3.91
N SER A 78 -4.61 9.92 3.57
CA SER A 78 -5.04 9.62 2.19
C SER A 78 -4.36 10.48 1.12
N ALA A 79 -4.14 11.78 1.40
CA ALA A 79 -3.50 12.71 0.46
C ALA A 79 -2.07 12.29 0.10
N ASP A 80 -1.34 11.85 1.11
CA ASP A 80 0.07 11.53 1.03
C ASP A 80 0.27 10.10 0.47
N THR A 81 -0.65 9.19 0.83
CA THR A 81 -0.73 7.83 0.31
C THR A 81 -1.11 7.81 -1.17
N ALA A 82 -1.92 8.76 -1.64
CA ALA A 82 -2.27 8.87 -3.05
C ALA A 82 -1.06 9.17 -3.94
N ILE A 83 -0.12 10.00 -3.48
CA ILE A 83 1.13 10.30 -4.23
C ILE A 83 1.92 9.01 -4.47
N THR A 84 2.16 8.24 -3.41
CA THR A 84 2.92 6.99 -3.52
C THR A 84 2.15 5.92 -4.30
N SER A 85 0.82 5.88 -4.18
CA SER A 85 -0.04 4.98 -4.96
C SER A 85 0.02 5.29 -6.45
N GLU A 86 -0.07 6.55 -6.85
CA GLU A 86 0.09 6.98 -8.24
C GLU A 86 1.46 6.57 -8.79
N VAL A 87 2.55 6.81 -8.04
CA VAL A 87 3.90 6.39 -8.45
C VAL A 87 3.95 4.87 -8.68
N MET A 88 3.40 4.06 -7.77
CA MET A 88 3.40 2.59 -7.90
C MET A 88 2.55 2.10 -9.07
N CYS A 89 1.35 2.68 -9.27
CA CYS A 89 0.47 2.34 -10.39
C CYS A 89 1.14 2.64 -11.74
N ASN A 90 1.78 3.81 -11.86
CA ASN A 90 2.45 4.21 -13.10
C ASN A 90 3.77 3.46 -13.33
N ALA A 91 4.44 3.04 -12.26
CA ALA A 91 5.56 2.11 -12.33
C ALA A 91 5.14 0.65 -12.66
N GLN A 92 3.84 0.39 -12.86
CA GLN A 92 3.28 -0.90 -13.22
C GLN A 92 3.44 -2.00 -12.15
N ILE A 93 3.45 -1.60 -10.88
CA ILE A 93 3.36 -2.56 -9.78
C ILE A 93 1.95 -3.17 -9.77
N GLN A 94 1.86 -4.49 -9.74
CA GLN A 94 0.59 -5.21 -9.93
C GLN A 94 -0.13 -5.50 -8.61
N ASN A 95 0.62 -5.72 -7.54
CA ASN A 95 0.09 -6.13 -6.25
C ASN A 95 0.64 -5.22 -5.16
N ILE A 96 -0.22 -4.41 -4.56
CA ILE A 96 0.17 -3.43 -3.54
C ILE A 96 -0.47 -3.85 -2.22
N ILE A 97 0.36 -4.10 -1.20
CA ILE A 97 -0.08 -4.56 0.12
C ILE A 97 0.34 -3.53 1.16
N ARG A 98 -0.64 -2.82 1.73
CA ARG A 98 -0.38 -1.86 2.82
C ARG A 98 -0.28 -2.59 4.16
N ILE A 99 0.80 -2.35 4.90
CA ILE A 99 0.99 -2.84 6.28
C ILE A 99 0.83 -1.67 7.26
N GLY A 100 -0.36 -1.60 7.85
CA GLY A 100 -0.81 -0.52 8.71
C GLY A 100 -0.87 -0.88 10.19
N THR A 101 -1.32 0.09 10.97
CA THR A 101 -1.84 -0.08 12.32
C THR A 101 -3.24 0.52 12.32
N CYS A 102 -4.16 -0.02 13.11
CA CYS A 102 -5.52 0.50 13.22
C CYS A 102 -6.00 0.42 14.66
N GLY A 103 -7.02 1.22 14.99
CA GLY A 103 -7.82 1.03 16.18
C GLY A 103 -8.93 0.01 15.93
N ALA A 104 -9.35 -0.69 16.96
CA ALA A 104 -10.50 -1.58 16.91
C ALA A 104 -11.80 -0.81 17.21
N LEU A 105 -12.85 -1.11 16.45
CA LEU A 105 -14.24 -0.67 16.73
C LEU A 105 -15.08 -1.81 17.33
N ASP A 106 -14.51 -3.01 17.44
CA ASP A 106 -15.08 -4.18 18.08
C ASP A 106 -14.26 -4.49 19.34
N GLU A 107 -14.92 -4.61 20.48
CA GLU A 107 -14.30 -4.87 21.77
C GLU A 107 -13.60 -6.24 21.86
N ASN A 108 -13.91 -7.17 20.96
CA ASN A 108 -13.30 -8.49 20.90
C ASN A 108 -11.92 -8.49 20.23
N ILE A 109 -11.57 -7.45 19.47
CA ILE A 109 -10.27 -7.32 18.82
C ILE A 109 -9.26 -6.74 19.80
N LYS A 110 -8.16 -7.46 20.06
CA LYS A 110 -7.16 -7.06 21.05
C LYS A 110 -5.92 -6.47 20.41
N VAL A 111 -5.15 -5.70 21.19
CA VAL A 111 -3.84 -5.19 20.76
C VAL A 111 -2.94 -6.36 20.40
N GLY A 112 -2.40 -6.35 19.19
CA GLY A 112 -1.55 -7.42 18.66
C GLY A 112 -2.27 -8.36 17.70
N ASP A 113 -3.61 -8.37 17.68
CA ASP A 113 -4.37 -9.09 16.66
C ASP A 113 -4.16 -8.44 15.28
N LEU A 114 -4.22 -9.26 14.24
CA LEU A 114 -4.13 -8.82 12.85
C LEU A 114 -5.54 -8.62 12.27
N VAL A 115 -5.70 -7.59 11.45
CA VAL A 115 -6.95 -7.30 10.74
C VAL A 115 -6.70 -7.30 9.23
N ILE A 116 -7.48 -8.10 8.51
CA ILE A 116 -7.49 -8.15 7.04
C ILE A 116 -8.75 -7.44 6.55
N ALA A 117 -8.57 -6.40 5.75
CA ALA A 117 -9.67 -5.65 5.18
C ALA A 117 -10.26 -6.37 3.94
N ASP A 118 -11.57 -6.60 3.93
CA ASP A 118 -12.32 -7.04 2.73
C ASP A 118 -12.97 -5.86 2.02
N SER A 119 -13.61 -4.98 2.80
CA SER A 119 -14.29 -3.78 2.31
C SER A 119 -13.88 -2.56 3.12
N ILE A 120 -13.94 -1.38 2.49
CA ILE A 120 -13.50 -0.14 3.10
C ILE A 120 -14.63 0.88 3.03
N ILE A 121 -15.06 1.40 4.17
CA ILE A 121 -15.86 2.63 4.26
C ILE A 121 -14.91 3.80 4.02
N ARG A 122 -15.27 4.66 3.05
CA ARG A 122 -14.46 5.81 2.64
C ARG A 122 -14.86 7.04 3.44
N GLY A 123 -14.14 7.34 4.52
CA GLY A 123 -14.22 8.63 5.21
C GLY A 123 -13.10 9.60 4.79
N ASP A 124 -12.23 9.19 3.86
CA ASP A 124 -11.09 9.99 3.44
C ASP A 124 -11.48 11.09 2.42
N GLY A 125 -10.71 12.18 2.43
CA GLY A 125 -10.94 13.30 1.52
C GLY A 125 -10.46 13.09 0.08
N VAL A 126 -9.69 12.04 -0.23
CA VAL A 126 -9.00 11.92 -1.53
C VAL A 126 -9.76 11.06 -2.51
N THR A 127 -10.27 9.92 -2.07
CA THR A 127 -10.98 8.99 -2.95
C THR A 127 -12.10 9.64 -3.78
N PRO A 128 -12.88 10.63 -3.27
CA PRO A 128 -13.89 11.34 -4.06
C PRO A 128 -13.34 12.08 -5.30
N TYR A 129 -12.04 12.37 -5.36
CA TYR A 129 -11.42 12.99 -6.54
C TYR A 129 -11.16 11.98 -7.67
N TYR A 130 -11.17 10.67 -7.36
CA TYR A 130 -10.84 9.60 -8.30
C TYR A 130 -12.06 8.84 -8.81
N VAL A 131 -13.07 8.69 -7.95
CA VAL A 131 -14.21 7.80 -8.20
C VAL A 131 -15.50 8.36 -7.60
N GLU A 132 -16.62 7.98 -8.20
CA GLU A 132 -17.96 8.37 -7.75
C GLU A 132 -18.29 7.90 -6.32
N SER A 133 -19.28 8.54 -5.70
CA SER A 133 -19.74 8.24 -4.34
C SER A 133 -20.29 6.81 -4.17
N ASN A 134 -20.81 6.20 -5.23
CA ASN A 134 -21.32 4.82 -5.23
C ASN A 134 -20.26 3.76 -5.52
N PHE A 135 -19.01 4.16 -5.80
CA PHE A 135 -17.91 3.22 -6.02
C PHE A 135 -17.63 2.40 -4.75
N LYS A 136 -17.57 1.07 -4.90
CA LYS A 136 -17.31 0.14 -3.80
C LYS A 136 -15.81 -0.14 -3.70
N THR A 137 -15.22 0.23 -2.58
CA THR A 137 -13.83 -0.09 -2.24
C THR A 137 -13.74 -1.45 -1.56
N ALA A 138 -13.05 -2.38 -2.21
CA ALA A 138 -12.81 -3.73 -1.72
C ALA A 138 -11.35 -4.14 -1.97
N ALA A 139 -10.83 -5.01 -1.11
CA ALA A 139 -9.53 -5.63 -1.33
C ALA A 139 -9.63 -6.71 -2.42
N ASP A 140 -8.50 -6.98 -3.09
CA ASP A 140 -8.41 -8.15 -3.96
C ASP A 140 -8.59 -9.43 -3.15
N LYS A 141 -9.58 -10.24 -3.53
CA LYS A 141 -9.96 -11.46 -2.81
C LYS A 141 -8.79 -12.43 -2.66
N LYS A 142 -7.98 -12.62 -3.73
CA LYS A 142 -6.88 -13.57 -3.73
C LYS A 142 -5.76 -13.12 -2.80
N ILE A 143 -5.45 -11.82 -2.77
CA ILE A 143 -4.50 -11.24 -1.83
C ILE A 143 -5.02 -11.42 -0.40
N ALA A 144 -6.28 -11.06 -0.12
CA ALA A 144 -6.87 -11.17 1.20
C ALA A 144 -6.88 -12.62 1.73
N ASP A 145 -7.29 -13.59 0.91
CA ASP A 145 -7.27 -15.02 1.27
C ASP A 145 -5.85 -15.52 1.54
N THR A 146 -4.86 -15.07 0.75
CA THR A 146 -3.46 -15.45 0.93
C THR A 146 -2.90 -14.89 2.24
N LEU A 147 -3.22 -13.63 2.57
CA LEU A 147 -2.82 -13.00 3.83
C LEU A 147 -3.46 -13.70 5.03
N GLU A 148 -4.73 -14.09 4.93
CA GLU A 148 -5.44 -14.78 6.01
C GLU A 148 -4.80 -16.13 6.31
N LYS A 149 -4.48 -16.89 5.25
CA LYS A 149 -3.75 -18.15 5.39
C LYS A 149 -2.38 -17.93 6.04
N ALA A 150 -1.60 -16.98 5.54
CA ALA A 150 -0.26 -16.70 6.06
C ALA A 150 -0.27 -16.26 7.54
N ALA A 151 -1.28 -15.49 7.95
CA ALA A 151 -1.44 -15.07 9.34
C ALA A 151 -1.87 -16.21 10.27
N LYS A 152 -2.76 -17.10 9.80
CA LYS A 152 -3.13 -18.31 10.57
C LYS A 152 -1.93 -19.26 10.71
N ASP A 153 -1.17 -19.46 9.64
CA ASP A 153 0.03 -20.31 9.64
C ASP A 153 1.13 -19.76 10.56
N SER A 154 1.15 -18.45 10.86
CA SER A 154 2.08 -17.84 11.81
C SER A 154 1.62 -17.92 13.27
N GLY A 155 0.42 -18.46 13.53
CA GLY A 155 -0.18 -18.54 14.86
C GLY A 155 -0.74 -17.21 15.37
N ALA A 156 -0.90 -16.21 14.50
CA ALA A 156 -1.50 -14.94 14.87
C ALA A 156 -3.03 -15.05 14.97
N ASN A 157 -3.62 -14.34 15.93
CA ASN A 157 -5.05 -14.08 15.93
C ASN A 157 -5.38 -13.16 14.76
N VAL A 158 -6.28 -13.60 13.88
CA VAL A 158 -6.68 -12.86 12.68
C VAL A 158 -8.18 -12.59 12.70
N HIS A 159 -8.52 -11.34 12.39
CA HIS A 159 -9.88 -10.89 12.13
C HIS A 159 -9.96 -10.42 10.68
N ARG A 160 -11.13 -10.57 10.07
CA ARG A 160 -11.35 -10.21 8.68
C ARG A 160 -12.70 -9.54 8.51
N GLY A 161 -12.75 -8.42 7.79
CA GLY A 161 -14.01 -7.73 7.56
C GLY A 161 -13.88 -6.30 7.06
N CYS A 162 -14.92 -5.51 7.35
CA CYS A 162 -14.98 -4.12 6.93
C CYS A 162 -14.10 -3.23 7.81
N VAL A 163 -13.36 -2.32 7.19
CA VAL A 163 -12.59 -1.27 7.87
C VAL A 163 -13.10 0.11 7.47
N TRP A 164 -12.73 1.13 8.24
CA TRP A 164 -13.08 2.52 7.97
C TRP A 164 -11.82 3.38 7.89
N THR A 165 -11.65 4.11 6.78
CA THR A 165 -10.66 5.18 6.66
C THR A 165 -11.27 6.51 7.05
N THR A 166 -10.52 7.35 7.76
CA THR A 166 -10.96 8.67 8.27
C THR A 166 -10.16 9.79 7.66
#